data_AF-A0A3S4UAP4-F1
#
_entry.id   AF-A0A3S4UAP4-F1
#
_cell.length_a   1.000
_cell.length_b   1.000
_cell.length_c   1.000
_cell.angle_alpha   90.00
_cell.angle_beta   90.00
_cell.angle_gamma   90.00
#
_symmetry.space_group_name_H-M   'P 1'
#
loop_
_entity.id
_entity.type
_entity.pdbx_description
1 polymer ?
#
loop_
_entity_poly.entity_id
_entity_poly.type
_entity_poly.pdbx_seq_one_letter_code
_entity_poly.pdbx_strand_id
1 'polypeptide(L)'
;MADRVYQNFKILANTELHPATDLKSEIGSTFNTIFKTDLTIEDPKLFFKDKNISWFGTLISPLFTDWAYKDFYDPKTQDLLQLAAIDAWVLGKQQTTNYSKEELANLSKEIRGHYIADYINSWQEALNNLEIVHFVDLRHAVDVLEALTGNEKPLQKMVNLIDKNSDIYPGLSDANLEKTSKNTNVATENQIASLQIGDHFAPLTNEVKASSGSQPHIDDVMKKLSELKFYMQTIQKSPEPSQTALKAIMSELNLERTNPTVDLKRLADEMAEPLSTQLNRVADEAWLLELKQH
;
A
#
# COMPACT_ATOMS: atom_id res chain seq x y z
N MET A 1 -26.13 -10.00 10.85
CA MET A 1 -25.57 -10.46 12.15
C MET A 1 -24.06 -10.44 12.11
N ALA A 2 -23.45 -11.02 11.06
CA ALA A 2 -22.03 -10.91 10.77
C ALA A 2 -21.49 -9.48 10.91
N ASP A 3 -22.17 -8.49 10.33
CA ASP A 3 -21.77 -7.08 10.45
C ASP A 3 -21.59 -6.62 11.90
N ARG A 4 -22.56 -6.91 12.77
CA ARG A 4 -22.52 -6.48 14.17
C ARG A 4 -21.39 -7.16 14.93
N VAL A 5 -21.24 -8.48 14.77
CA VAL A 5 -20.16 -9.25 15.41
C VAL A 5 -18.82 -8.71 14.95
N TYR A 6 -18.68 -8.46 13.66
CA TYR A 6 -17.48 -7.91 13.06
C TYR A 6 -17.17 -6.48 13.55
N GLN A 7 -18.18 -5.60 13.68
CA GLN A 7 -17.99 -4.27 14.28
C GLN A 7 -17.53 -4.35 15.74
N ASN A 8 -18.13 -5.24 16.55
CA ASN A 8 -17.69 -5.43 17.94
C ASN A 8 -16.24 -5.94 18.01
N PHE A 9 -15.85 -6.82 17.09
CA PHE A 9 -14.46 -7.27 16.98
C PHE A 9 -13.50 -6.12 16.66
N LYS A 10 -13.87 -5.24 15.72
CA LYS A 10 -13.09 -4.04 15.42
C LYS A 10 -12.95 -3.12 16.63
N ILE A 11 -14.02 -2.95 17.43
CA ILE A 11 -13.95 -2.17 18.68
C ILE A 11 -12.97 -2.81 19.68
N LEU A 12 -13.05 -4.13 19.87
CA LEU A 12 -12.12 -4.85 20.75
C LEU A 12 -10.67 -4.69 20.30
N ALA A 13 -10.41 -4.86 19.00
CA ALA A 13 -9.11 -4.66 18.40
C ALA A 13 -8.55 -3.24 18.68
N ASN A 14 -9.38 -2.20 18.62
CA ASN A 14 -8.96 -0.83 18.94
C ASN A 14 -8.51 -0.63 20.39
N THR A 15 -8.98 -1.47 21.32
CA THR A 15 -8.60 -1.37 22.74
C THR A 15 -7.39 -2.21 23.10
N GLU A 16 -7.13 -3.28 22.35
CA GLU A 16 -6.06 -4.24 22.66
C GLU A 16 -4.83 -4.10 21.76
N LEU A 17 -5.01 -3.61 20.54
CA LEU A 17 -3.93 -3.51 19.54
C LEU A 17 -3.37 -2.09 19.48
N HIS A 18 -2.11 -1.97 19.87
CA HIS A 18 -1.31 -0.77 19.73
C HIS A 18 0.16 -1.15 19.46
N PRO A 19 0.94 -0.31 18.75
CA PRO A 19 0.56 0.92 18.04
C PRO A 19 0.05 0.64 16.61
N ALA A 20 -0.54 1.66 15.97
CA ALA A 20 -0.85 1.60 14.54
C ALA A 20 0.39 1.72 13.67
N THR A 21 0.29 1.22 12.44
CA THR A 21 1.33 1.38 11.43
C THR A 21 1.17 2.73 10.77
N ASP A 22 2.19 3.57 10.85
CA ASP A 22 2.23 4.87 10.19
C ASP A 22 3.15 4.81 8.96
N LEU A 23 2.57 4.88 7.75
CA LEU A 23 3.33 4.85 6.49
C LEU A 23 4.42 5.93 6.45
N LYS A 24 4.19 7.10 7.05
CA LYS A 24 5.18 8.18 7.10
C LYS A 24 6.41 7.75 7.90
N SER A 25 6.19 7.17 9.07
CA SER A 25 7.25 6.65 9.94
C SER A 25 7.99 5.48 9.30
N GLU A 26 7.28 4.58 8.62
CA GLU A 26 7.87 3.40 7.96
C GLU A 26 8.69 3.76 6.70
N ILE A 27 8.20 4.69 5.88
CA ILE A 27 8.90 5.14 4.67
C ILE A 27 10.18 5.91 5.05
N GLY A 28 10.09 6.82 6.03
CA GLY A 28 11.26 7.44 6.64
C GLY A 28 11.25 8.97 6.63
N SER A 29 12.42 9.54 6.91
CA SER A 29 12.57 10.97 7.21
C SER A 29 12.29 11.87 6.00
N THR A 30 12.48 11.34 4.79
CA THR A 30 12.23 12.04 3.52
C THR A 30 10.76 12.12 3.13
N PHE A 31 9.85 11.48 3.87
CA PHE A 31 8.43 11.36 3.49
C PHE A 31 7.78 12.71 3.15
N ASN A 32 7.91 13.72 4.02
CA ASN A 32 7.29 15.03 3.83
C ASN A 32 7.90 15.83 2.66
N THR A 33 9.10 15.46 2.21
CA THR A 33 9.69 16.06 1.01
C THR A 33 9.02 15.53 -0.25
N ILE A 34 8.51 14.30 -0.21
CA ILE A 34 8.05 13.57 -1.40
C ILE A 34 6.52 13.59 -1.51
N PHE A 35 5.83 13.37 -0.39
CA PHE A 35 4.38 13.21 -0.36
C PHE A 35 3.70 14.38 0.33
N LYS A 36 2.51 14.74 -0.18
CA LYS A 36 1.63 15.70 0.46
C LYS A 36 1.13 15.15 1.80
N THR A 37 1.01 16.05 2.76
CA THR A 37 0.39 15.78 4.05
C THR A 37 -0.65 16.86 4.28
N ASP A 38 -1.88 16.65 3.82
CA ASP A 38 -2.97 17.64 3.98
C ASP A 38 -3.50 17.75 5.43
N LEU A 39 -2.81 17.16 6.40
CA LEU A 39 -3.19 17.20 7.81
C LEU A 39 -2.78 18.51 8.48
N THR A 40 -3.69 19.49 8.39
CA THR A 40 -3.76 20.64 9.30
C THR A 40 -4.48 20.32 10.62
N ILE A 41 -4.85 19.05 10.86
CA ILE A 41 -5.56 18.61 12.07
C ILE A 41 -4.81 17.41 12.66
N GLU A 42 -4.52 17.46 13.96
CA GLU A 42 -3.93 16.36 14.72
C GLU A 42 -4.63 15.03 14.41
N ASP A 43 -3.88 14.00 14.02
CA ASP A 43 -4.41 12.67 13.75
C ASP A 43 -5.24 12.19 14.95
N PRO A 44 -6.54 11.86 14.75
CA PRO A 44 -7.34 11.25 15.80
C PRO A 44 -6.66 9.95 16.25
N LYS A 45 -6.69 9.63 17.55
CA LYS A 45 -6.17 8.35 18.07
C LYS A 45 -7.15 7.17 17.88
N LEU A 46 -8.06 7.26 16.91
CA LEU A 46 -9.17 6.32 16.71
C LEU A 46 -9.12 5.70 15.32
N PHE A 47 -8.94 4.38 15.22
CA PHE A 47 -8.61 3.69 13.96
C PHE A 47 -9.81 3.18 13.15
N PHE A 48 -11.04 3.23 13.69
CA PHE A 48 -12.24 2.78 12.97
C PHE A 48 -13.31 3.89 12.95
N LYS A 49 -13.78 4.20 11.74
CA LYS A 49 -14.65 5.32 11.34
C LYS A 49 -15.74 5.71 12.35
N ASP A 50 -15.85 7.01 12.57
CA ASP A 50 -17.14 7.72 12.45
C ASP A 50 -17.33 8.06 10.96
N LYS A 51 -18.52 7.85 10.40
CA LYS A 51 -18.79 7.97 8.95
C LYS A 51 -18.64 9.41 8.42
N ASN A 52 -18.43 10.39 9.30
CA ASN A 52 -18.39 11.81 9.00
C ASN A 52 -16.98 12.44 9.04
N ILE A 53 -15.91 11.66 9.22
CA ILE A 53 -14.54 12.17 9.24
C ILE A 53 -13.80 11.65 8.01
N SER A 54 -13.41 12.56 7.11
CA SER A 54 -12.54 12.26 5.97
C SER A 54 -11.14 12.03 6.52
N TRP A 55 -10.70 10.78 6.61
CA TRP A 55 -9.32 10.48 6.97
C TRP A 55 -8.45 10.56 5.72
N PHE A 56 -7.75 11.67 5.57
CA PHE A 56 -6.55 11.73 4.74
C PHE A 56 -5.39 11.41 5.69
N GLY A 57 -4.75 10.24 5.57
CA GLY A 57 -3.69 9.91 6.52
C GLY A 57 -2.95 8.62 6.20
N THR A 58 -1.79 8.50 6.84
CA THR A 58 -0.81 7.42 6.65
C THR A 58 -1.01 6.27 7.66
N LEU A 59 -2.04 6.36 8.50
CA LEU A 59 -2.27 5.41 9.60
C LEU A 59 -3.10 4.22 9.15
N ILE A 60 -2.58 3.03 9.44
CA ILE A 60 -3.22 1.76 9.20
C ILE A 60 -3.49 1.11 10.55
N SER A 61 -4.75 0.71 10.76
CA SER A 61 -5.14 0.02 11.99
C SER A 61 -4.25 -1.22 12.20
N PRO A 62 -3.69 -1.43 13.39
CA PRO A 62 -2.84 -2.58 13.64
C PRO A 62 -3.57 -3.90 13.42
N LEU A 63 -4.91 -3.91 13.51
CA LEU A 63 -5.73 -5.07 13.14
C LEU A 63 -5.43 -5.58 11.72
N PHE A 64 -5.09 -4.70 10.79
CA PHE A 64 -4.83 -5.04 9.39
C PHE A 64 -3.33 -5.14 9.10
N THR A 65 -2.60 -5.85 9.95
CA THR A 65 -1.16 -6.10 9.76
C THR A 65 -0.84 -7.58 9.83
N ASP A 66 0.31 -8.00 9.31
CA ASP A 66 0.69 -9.41 9.28
C ASP A 66 0.76 -10.04 10.67
N TRP A 67 1.32 -9.30 11.64
CA TRP A 67 1.48 -9.78 13.01
C TRP A 67 0.12 -9.89 13.71
N ALA A 68 -0.76 -8.89 13.59
CA ALA A 68 -2.07 -8.95 14.22
C ALA A 68 -2.97 -9.98 13.53
N TYR A 69 -2.77 -10.25 12.25
CA TYR A 69 -3.43 -11.35 11.58
C TYR A 69 -3.13 -12.67 12.31
N LYS A 70 -1.84 -12.95 12.56
CA LYS A 70 -1.37 -14.20 13.18
C LYS A 70 -1.68 -14.30 14.66
N ASP A 71 -1.48 -13.20 15.39
CA ASP A 71 -1.45 -13.21 16.85
C ASP A 71 -2.78 -12.79 17.47
N PHE A 72 -3.65 -12.14 16.69
CA PHE A 72 -4.93 -11.62 17.18
C PHE A 72 -6.11 -12.16 16.38
N TYR A 73 -6.16 -11.97 15.08
CA TYR A 73 -7.31 -12.37 14.27
C TYR A 73 -7.46 -13.89 14.16
N ASP A 74 -6.43 -14.59 13.64
CA ASP A 74 -6.51 -16.03 13.40
C ASP A 74 -6.87 -16.82 14.68
N PRO A 75 -6.24 -16.58 15.85
CA PRO A 75 -6.58 -17.28 17.08
C PRO A 75 -7.95 -16.89 17.64
N LYS A 76 -8.29 -15.58 17.66
CA LYS A 76 -9.52 -15.09 18.32
C LYS A 76 -10.77 -15.23 17.48
N THR A 77 -10.68 -15.51 16.17
CA THR A 77 -11.87 -15.74 15.33
C THR A 77 -12.74 -16.90 15.85
N GLN A 78 -12.13 -17.95 16.39
CA GLN A 78 -12.87 -19.06 17.00
C GLN A 78 -13.57 -18.63 18.30
N ASP A 79 -12.92 -17.80 19.11
CA ASP A 79 -13.50 -17.24 20.33
C ASP A 79 -14.61 -16.24 20.03
N LEU A 80 -14.49 -15.43 18.97
CA LEU A 80 -15.53 -14.51 18.50
C LEU A 80 -16.79 -15.22 18.03
N LEU A 81 -16.65 -16.36 17.36
CA LEU A 81 -17.80 -17.16 16.92
C LEU A 81 -18.50 -17.82 18.11
N GLN A 82 -17.74 -18.26 19.12
CA GLN A 82 -18.29 -18.75 20.38
C GLN A 82 -18.97 -17.63 21.16
N LEU A 83 -18.36 -16.45 21.26
CA LEU A 83 -18.94 -15.28 21.90
C LEU A 83 -20.16 -14.76 21.13
N ALA A 84 -20.18 -14.76 19.81
CA ALA A 84 -21.35 -14.40 19.01
C ALA A 84 -22.50 -15.41 19.17
N ALA A 85 -22.18 -16.70 19.32
CA ALA A 85 -23.14 -17.73 19.68
C ALA A 85 -23.71 -17.53 21.09
N ILE A 86 -22.95 -16.91 22.00
CA ILE A 86 -23.38 -16.51 23.35
C ILE A 86 -24.15 -15.17 23.31
N ASP A 87 -23.69 -14.15 22.58
CA ASP A 87 -24.23 -12.77 22.56
C ASP A 87 -25.48 -12.60 21.69
N ALA A 88 -25.79 -13.55 20.81
CA ALA A 88 -27.12 -13.67 20.20
C ALA A 88 -28.25 -13.75 21.26
N TRP A 89 -27.90 -14.05 22.51
CA TRP A 89 -28.78 -14.05 23.67
C TRP A 89 -29.07 -12.65 24.26
N VAL A 90 -28.18 -11.67 24.12
CA VAL A 90 -28.24 -10.39 24.89
C VAL A 90 -29.27 -9.38 24.37
N LEU A 91 -29.96 -9.63 23.25
CA LEU A 91 -30.98 -8.69 22.71
C LEU A 91 -32.37 -9.28 22.44
N GLY A 92 -32.76 -10.32 23.18
CA GLY A 92 -34.19 -10.53 23.46
C GLY A 92 -35.04 -11.10 22.33
N LYS A 93 -34.62 -12.21 21.72
CA LYS A 93 -35.60 -13.20 21.22
C LYS A 93 -35.59 -14.41 22.14
N GLN A 94 -36.72 -14.67 22.78
CA GLN A 94 -36.92 -15.84 23.61
C GLN A 94 -36.67 -17.12 22.81
N GLN A 95 -35.88 -18.01 23.44
CA GLN A 95 -35.94 -19.46 23.42
C GLN A 95 -35.66 -20.22 22.10
N THR A 96 -34.63 -21.07 22.22
CA THR A 96 -34.44 -22.38 21.57
C THR A 96 -34.18 -22.40 20.07
N THR A 97 -32.97 -22.02 19.68
CA THR A 97 -32.21 -22.80 18.69
C THR A 97 -30.72 -22.56 18.95
N ASN A 98 -30.01 -23.58 19.40
CA ASN A 98 -28.57 -23.61 19.22
C ASN A 98 -28.31 -23.44 17.72
N TYR A 99 -27.48 -22.49 17.31
CA TYR A 99 -27.07 -22.39 15.92
C TYR A 99 -26.55 -23.75 15.45
N SER A 100 -27.04 -24.20 14.30
CA SER A 100 -26.49 -25.39 13.68
C SER A 100 -25.01 -25.15 13.33
N LYS A 101 -24.24 -26.24 13.20
CA LYS A 101 -22.85 -26.16 12.76
C LYS A 101 -22.71 -25.46 11.41
N GLU A 102 -23.71 -25.61 10.54
CA GLU A 102 -23.75 -25.00 9.21
C GLU A 102 -23.97 -23.49 9.28
N GLU A 103 -24.87 -23.01 10.14
CA GLU A 103 -25.09 -21.58 10.34
C GLU A 103 -23.85 -20.88 10.94
N LEU A 104 -23.17 -21.52 11.89
CA LEU A 104 -21.91 -21.00 12.45
C LEU A 104 -20.79 -20.99 11.41
N ALA A 105 -20.70 -22.00 10.55
CA ALA A 105 -19.75 -22.04 9.46
C ALA A 105 -20.00 -20.92 8.43
N ASN A 106 -21.26 -20.67 8.08
CA ASN A 106 -21.64 -19.56 7.19
C ASN A 106 -21.32 -18.21 7.82
N LEU A 107 -21.63 -18.01 9.11
CA LEU A 107 -21.29 -16.78 9.83
C LEU A 107 -19.78 -16.53 9.88
N SER A 108 -18.99 -17.59 10.15
CA SER A 108 -17.52 -17.54 10.12
C SER A 108 -17.00 -17.11 8.76
N LYS A 109 -17.54 -17.69 7.69
CA LYS A 109 -17.18 -17.35 6.31
C LYS A 109 -17.50 -15.89 5.97
N GLU A 110 -18.66 -15.38 6.38
CA GLU A 110 -19.04 -13.96 6.17
C GLU A 110 -18.10 -13.00 6.91
N ILE A 111 -17.82 -13.27 8.20
CA ILE A 111 -16.89 -12.45 9.00
C ILE A 111 -15.49 -12.46 8.39
N ARG A 112 -15.01 -13.63 7.94
CA ARG A 112 -13.73 -13.74 7.25
C ARG A 112 -13.71 -12.92 5.96
N GLY A 113 -14.76 -13.00 5.16
CA GLY A 113 -14.90 -12.18 3.95
C GLY A 113 -14.80 -10.68 4.25
N HIS A 114 -15.52 -10.20 5.27
CA HIS A 114 -15.42 -8.80 5.69
C HIS A 114 -14.03 -8.42 6.19
N TYR A 115 -13.39 -9.28 6.96
CA TYR A 115 -12.05 -9.02 7.48
C TYR A 115 -11.01 -8.90 6.36
N ILE A 116 -11.01 -9.84 5.40
CA ILE A 116 -10.08 -9.81 4.26
C ILE A 116 -10.33 -8.57 3.40
N ALA A 117 -11.61 -8.23 3.13
CA ALA A 117 -11.95 -7.05 2.36
C ALA A 117 -11.49 -5.76 3.05
N ASP A 118 -11.77 -5.60 4.35
CA ASP A 118 -11.32 -4.42 5.12
C ASP A 118 -9.79 -4.35 5.22
N TYR A 119 -9.09 -5.49 5.31
CA TYR A 119 -7.64 -5.55 5.29
C TYR A 119 -7.09 -4.98 3.99
N ILE A 120 -7.57 -5.50 2.85
CA ILE A 120 -7.16 -5.04 1.52
C ILE A 120 -7.48 -3.55 1.34
N ASN A 121 -8.72 -3.15 1.63
CA ASN A 121 -9.17 -1.77 1.48
C ASN A 121 -8.34 -0.80 2.33
N SER A 122 -7.99 -1.17 3.56
CA SER A 122 -7.21 -0.29 4.45
C SER A 122 -5.82 0.02 3.89
N TRP A 123 -5.15 -0.99 3.32
CA TRP A 123 -3.85 -0.79 2.67
C TRP A 123 -3.98 -0.05 1.35
N GLN A 124 -4.99 -0.38 0.52
CA GLN A 124 -5.22 0.33 -0.73
C GLN A 124 -5.54 1.82 -0.51
N GLU A 125 -6.42 2.16 0.43
CA GLU A 125 -6.75 3.54 0.77
C GLU A 125 -5.52 4.30 1.27
N ALA A 126 -4.75 3.70 2.18
CA ALA A 126 -3.54 4.34 2.73
C ALA A 126 -2.49 4.59 1.64
N LEU A 127 -2.30 3.65 0.71
CA LEU A 127 -1.40 3.79 -0.43
C LEU A 127 -1.87 4.83 -1.46
N ASN A 128 -3.15 4.81 -1.83
CA ASN A 128 -3.72 5.73 -2.82
C ASN A 128 -3.77 7.18 -2.33
N ASN A 129 -3.74 7.38 -1.01
CA ASN A 129 -3.65 8.70 -0.40
C ASN A 129 -2.24 9.31 -0.46
N LEU A 130 -1.22 8.54 -0.87
CA LEU A 130 0.14 9.04 -1.04
C LEU A 130 0.27 9.83 -2.35
N GLU A 131 0.02 11.13 -2.30
CA GLU A 131 0.16 12.02 -3.46
C GLU A 131 1.54 12.69 -3.47
N ILE A 132 2.22 12.71 -4.63
CA ILE A 132 3.48 13.44 -4.81
C ILE A 132 3.26 14.96 -4.67
N VAL A 133 4.19 15.64 -3.99
CA VAL A 133 4.18 17.10 -3.84
C VAL A 133 4.26 17.83 -5.19
N HIS A 134 3.68 19.02 -5.26
CA HIS A 134 3.84 19.87 -6.44
C HIS A 134 5.27 20.41 -6.55
N PHE A 135 5.82 20.39 -7.76
CA PHE A 135 7.13 20.99 -8.00
C PHE A 135 6.98 22.50 -8.17
N VAL A 136 7.58 23.27 -7.26
CA VAL A 136 7.44 24.73 -7.20
C VAL A 136 8.36 25.37 -8.23
N ASP A 137 9.62 24.91 -8.26
CA ASP A 137 10.65 25.33 -9.19
C ASP A 137 11.66 24.19 -9.41
N LEU A 138 12.65 24.41 -10.28
CA LEU A 138 13.68 23.41 -10.59
C LEU A 138 14.51 22.99 -9.37
N ARG A 139 14.69 23.86 -8.36
CA ARG A 139 15.41 23.51 -7.14
C ARG A 139 14.59 22.56 -6.30
N HIS A 140 13.31 22.88 -6.08
CA HIS A 140 12.40 22.00 -5.36
C HIS A 140 12.29 20.63 -6.06
N ALA A 141 12.15 20.60 -7.39
CA ALA A 141 12.11 19.35 -8.14
C ALA A 141 13.37 18.49 -7.92
N VAL A 142 14.55 19.09 -7.93
CA VAL A 142 15.81 18.40 -7.64
C VAL A 142 15.82 17.86 -6.20
N ASP A 143 15.37 18.63 -5.22
CA ASP A 143 15.31 18.21 -3.82
C ASP A 143 14.37 17.00 -3.63
N VAL A 144 13.20 17.01 -4.29
CA VAL A 144 12.25 15.89 -4.28
C VAL A 144 12.83 14.65 -4.96
N LEU A 145 13.45 14.81 -6.13
CA LEU A 145 14.09 13.71 -6.86
C LEU A 145 15.30 13.16 -6.10
N GLU A 146 16.04 14.00 -5.38
CA GLU A 146 17.11 13.57 -4.49
C GLU A 146 16.56 12.76 -3.31
N ALA A 147 15.46 13.20 -2.70
CA ALA A 147 14.78 12.45 -1.65
C ALA A 147 14.28 11.07 -2.16
N LEU A 148 13.67 11.02 -3.34
CA LEU A 148 13.21 9.79 -4.00
C LEU A 148 14.36 8.83 -4.33
N THR A 149 15.48 9.35 -4.81
CA THR A 149 16.65 8.55 -5.25
C THR A 149 17.70 8.34 -4.18
N GLY A 150 17.48 8.89 -2.98
CA GLY A 150 18.40 8.81 -1.86
C GLY A 150 18.51 7.41 -1.26
N ASN A 151 19.38 7.29 -0.24
CA ASN A 151 19.66 6.01 0.40
C ASN A 151 18.43 5.37 1.09
N GLU A 152 17.43 6.17 1.49
CA GLU A 152 16.21 5.63 2.10
C GLU A 152 15.34 4.86 1.11
N LYS A 153 15.46 5.09 -0.21
CA LYS A 153 14.68 4.43 -1.27
C LYS A 153 13.18 4.31 -0.92
N PRO A 154 12.48 5.45 -0.71
CA PRO A 154 11.15 5.49 -0.12
C PRO A 154 10.10 4.68 -0.90
N LEU A 155 10.13 4.70 -2.24
CA LEU A 155 9.22 3.89 -3.06
C LEU A 155 9.44 2.38 -2.86
N GLN A 156 10.70 1.94 -2.78
CA GLN A 156 11.03 0.54 -2.52
C GLN A 156 10.59 0.12 -1.10
N LYS A 157 10.81 0.97 -0.10
CA LYS A 157 10.33 0.72 1.27
C LYS A 157 8.82 0.58 1.35
N MET A 158 8.08 1.44 0.64
CA MET A 158 6.62 1.37 0.55
C MET A 158 6.18 0.00 0.03
N VAL A 159 6.75 -0.48 -1.08
CA VAL A 159 6.39 -1.81 -1.62
C VAL A 159 6.80 -2.95 -0.69
N ASN A 160 8.00 -2.89 -0.09
CA ASN A 160 8.46 -3.89 0.87
C ASN A 160 7.56 -3.98 2.11
N LEU A 161 6.99 -2.85 2.54
CA LEU A 161 6.05 -2.81 3.65
C LEU A 161 4.74 -3.56 3.30
N ILE A 162 4.26 -3.40 2.07
CA ILE A 162 3.11 -4.18 1.55
C ILE A 162 3.46 -5.65 1.42
N ASP A 163 4.63 -5.99 0.90
CA ASP A 163 5.08 -7.37 0.77
C ASP A 163 5.06 -8.07 2.13
N LYS A 164 5.64 -7.45 3.17
CA LYS A 164 5.58 -7.93 4.55
C LYS A 164 4.15 -8.11 5.07
N ASN A 165 3.25 -7.19 4.72
CA ASN A 165 1.85 -7.21 5.20
C ASN A 165 0.89 -7.98 4.28
N SER A 166 1.36 -8.62 3.22
CA SER A 166 0.53 -9.39 2.29
C SER A 166 0.94 -10.85 2.21
N ASP A 167 2.23 -11.17 2.34
CA ASP A 167 2.71 -12.55 2.52
C ASP A 167 2.65 -12.96 3.99
N ILE A 168 1.43 -13.16 4.49
CA ILE A 168 1.18 -13.40 5.92
C ILE A 168 1.78 -14.74 6.35
N TYR A 169 1.57 -15.84 5.60
CA TYR A 169 2.13 -17.15 5.92
C TYR A 169 3.01 -17.65 4.77
N PRO A 170 4.31 -17.28 4.77
CA PRO A 170 5.23 -17.70 3.73
C PRO A 170 5.26 -19.22 3.56
N GLY A 171 5.18 -19.68 2.31
CA GLY A 171 5.17 -21.10 1.95
C GLY A 171 3.79 -21.75 1.88
N LEU A 172 2.71 -21.07 2.29
CA LEU A 172 1.33 -21.55 2.00
C LEU A 172 1.05 -21.56 0.49
N SER A 173 1.53 -20.55 -0.24
CA SER A 173 1.33 -20.41 -1.69
C SER A 173 2.06 -21.48 -2.51
N ASP A 174 3.24 -21.93 -2.02
CA ASP A 174 4.07 -22.96 -2.67
C ASP A 174 3.66 -24.39 -2.30
N ALA A 175 2.99 -24.55 -1.17
CA ALA A 175 2.44 -25.82 -0.75
C ALA A 175 1.26 -26.17 -1.66
N ASN A 176 1.51 -26.95 -2.72
CA ASN A 176 0.48 -27.59 -3.54
C ASN A 176 -0.65 -28.11 -2.64
N LEU A 177 -1.76 -27.35 -2.55
CA LEU A 177 -2.90 -27.66 -1.67
C LEU A 177 -3.54 -29.01 -2.01
N GLU A 178 -3.19 -29.60 -3.16
CA GLU A 178 -3.62 -30.91 -3.63
C GLU A 178 -2.70 -32.09 -3.23
N LYS A 179 -1.47 -31.88 -2.75
CA LYS A 179 -0.49 -32.97 -2.49
C LYS A 179 -0.08 -33.17 -1.02
N THR A 180 -0.80 -32.58 -0.07
CA THR A 180 -0.51 -32.73 1.36
C THR A 180 -1.23 -33.94 1.97
N SER A 181 -0.85 -35.15 1.55
CA SER A 181 -1.41 -36.40 2.13
C SER A 181 -0.49 -37.06 3.16
N LYS A 182 0.67 -36.50 3.51
CA LYS A 182 1.62 -37.17 4.45
C LYS A 182 2.38 -36.31 5.48
N ASN A 183 2.09 -35.02 5.65
CA ASN A 183 2.60 -34.24 6.78
C ASN A 183 1.49 -33.36 7.38
N THR A 184 1.41 -33.34 8.71
CA THR A 184 0.21 -33.22 9.52
C THR A 184 -0.30 -31.80 9.83
N ASN A 185 -0.07 -30.80 8.97
CA ASN A 185 -0.65 -29.46 9.17
C ASN A 185 -1.47 -29.06 7.94
N VAL A 186 -2.76 -29.42 7.95
CA VAL A 186 -3.73 -28.83 7.00
C VAL A 186 -3.91 -27.37 7.41
N ALA A 187 -3.64 -26.44 6.49
CA ALA A 187 -3.82 -25.01 6.74
C ALA A 187 -5.27 -24.72 7.16
N THR A 188 -5.45 -23.81 8.12
CA THR A 188 -6.79 -23.40 8.57
C THR A 188 -7.51 -22.62 7.46
N GLU A 189 -8.83 -22.53 7.50
CA GLU A 189 -9.57 -21.75 6.51
C GLU A 189 -9.20 -20.24 6.52
N ASN A 190 -8.78 -19.71 7.67
CA ASN A 190 -8.26 -18.34 7.77
C ASN A 190 -6.89 -18.22 7.11
N GLN A 191 -5.97 -19.15 7.39
CA GLN A 191 -4.66 -19.21 6.73
C GLN A 191 -4.80 -19.28 5.20
N ILE A 192 -5.72 -20.11 4.69
CA ILE A 192 -6.02 -20.17 3.25
C ILE A 192 -6.58 -18.83 2.74
N ALA A 193 -7.49 -18.18 3.48
CA ALA A 193 -8.05 -16.89 3.06
C ALA A 193 -7.01 -15.75 3.06
N SER A 194 -5.93 -15.85 3.84
CA SER A 194 -4.84 -14.87 3.80
C SER A 194 -4.18 -14.79 2.41
N LEU A 195 -4.23 -15.86 1.61
CA LEU A 195 -3.71 -15.87 0.24
C LEU A 195 -4.40 -14.83 -0.65
N GLN A 196 -5.66 -14.50 -0.38
CA GLN A 196 -6.39 -13.46 -1.13
C GLN A 196 -5.76 -12.08 -0.94
N ILE A 197 -5.14 -11.80 0.21
CA ILE A 197 -4.41 -10.56 0.47
C ILE A 197 -3.12 -10.56 -0.37
N GLY A 198 -2.37 -11.65 -0.33
CA GLY A 198 -1.16 -11.83 -1.13
C GLY A 198 -1.43 -11.69 -2.63
N ASP A 199 -2.43 -12.40 -3.15
CA ASP A 199 -2.83 -12.37 -4.55
C ASP A 199 -3.24 -10.97 -5.01
N HIS A 200 -3.93 -10.23 -4.14
CA HIS A 200 -4.36 -8.86 -4.44
C HIS A 200 -3.17 -7.92 -4.63
N PHE A 201 -2.16 -8.01 -3.76
CA PHE A 201 -0.98 -7.13 -3.82
C PHE A 201 0.17 -7.71 -4.65
N ALA A 202 0.04 -8.92 -5.19
CA ALA A 202 1.07 -9.57 -6.00
C ALA A 202 1.58 -8.71 -7.17
N PRO A 203 0.74 -8.00 -7.95
CA PRO A 203 1.24 -7.11 -9.01
C PRO A 203 2.25 -6.09 -8.49
N LEU A 204 1.95 -5.43 -7.36
CA LEU A 204 2.81 -4.42 -6.75
C LEU A 204 4.06 -5.02 -6.10
N THR A 205 3.91 -6.10 -5.34
CA THR A 205 5.04 -6.71 -4.61
C THR A 205 6.03 -7.39 -5.56
N ASN A 206 5.58 -7.81 -6.74
CA ASN A 206 6.48 -8.35 -7.76
C ASN A 206 7.44 -7.30 -8.33
N GLU A 207 7.14 -6.00 -8.23
CA GLU A 207 8.03 -4.93 -8.73
C GLU A 207 9.38 -4.87 -7.99
N VAL A 208 9.41 -5.32 -6.73
CA VAL A 208 10.64 -5.37 -5.92
C VAL A 208 11.26 -6.77 -5.88
N LYS A 209 10.61 -7.78 -6.45
CA LYS A 209 11.10 -9.15 -6.50
C LYS A 209 11.89 -9.37 -7.79
N ALA A 210 13.05 -10.01 -7.66
CA ALA A 210 13.81 -10.44 -8.84
C ALA A 210 13.15 -11.69 -9.43
N SER A 211 12.83 -11.65 -10.72
CA SER A 211 12.51 -12.88 -11.47
C SER A 211 13.80 -13.61 -11.83
N SER A 212 13.75 -14.95 -11.95
CA SER A 212 14.92 -15.80 -12.24
C SER A 212 15.77 -15.26 -13.40
N GLY A 213 16.90 -14.62 -13.08
CA GLY A 213 17.87 -14.08 -14.04
C GLY A 213 17.67 -12.62 -14.48
N SER A 214 16.71 -11.88 -13.90
CA SER A 214 16.48 -10.45 -14.19
C SER A 214 16.56 -9.60 -12.91
N GLN A 215 16.91 -8.32 -13.06
CA GLN A 215 16.85 -7.37 -11.95
C GLN A 215 15.38 -7.05 -11.59
N PRO A 216 15.07 -6.71 -10.34
CA PRO A 216 13.77 -6.17 -9.97
C PRO A 216 13.42 -4.92 -10.81
N HIS A 217 12.17 -4.79 -11.24
CA HIS A 217 11.74 -3.62 -12.02
C HIS A 217 11.92 -2.29 -11.26
N ILE A 218 11.87 -2.32 -9.92
CA ILE A 218 12.15 -1.14 -9.10
C ILE A 218 13.55 -0.58 -9.32
N ASP A 219 14.53 -1.39 -9.76
CA ASP A 219 15.87 -0.90 -10.08
C ASP A 219 15.86 0.02 -11.31
N ASP A 220 15.02 -0.28 -12.31
CA ASP A 220 14.82 0.57 -13.48
C ASP A 220 14.10 1.88 -13.11
N VAL A 221 13.15 1.83 -12.17
CA VAL A 221 12.53 3.03 -11.60
C VAL A 221 13.58 3.95 -10.96
N MET A 222 14.45 3.39 -10.11
CA MET A 222 15.51 4.16 -9.46
C MET A 222 16.50 4.77 -10.46
N LYS A 223 16.80 4.03 -11.54
CA LYS A 223 17.63 4.53 -12.64
C LYS A 223 16.96 5.69 -13.37
N LYS A 224 15.69 5.56 -13.78
CA LYS A 224 14.95 6.61 -14.49
C LYS A 224 14.75 7.87 -13.64
N LEU A 225 14.45 7.72 -12.35
CA LEU A 225 14.40 8.85 -11.42
C LEU A 225 15.76 9.55 -11.29
N SER A 226 16.87 8.79 -11.31
CA SER A 226 18.23 9.36 -11.24
C SER A 226 18.60 10.10 -12.52
N GLU A 227 18.21 9.57 -13.69
CA GLU A 227 18.37 10.22 -14.99
C GLU A 227 17.59 11.55 -15.03
N LEU A 228 16.32 11.54 -14.58
CA LEU A 228 15.49 12.73 -14.47
C LEU A 228 16.10 13.76 -13.50
N LYS A 229 16.59 13.33 -12.34
CA LYS A 229 17.28 14.20 -11.38
C LYS A 229 18.46 14.92 -12.02
N PHE A 230 19.35 14.16 -12.67
CA PHE A 230 20.53 14.73 -13.31
C PHE A 230 20.18 15.72 -14.44
N TYR A 231 19.12 15.40 -15.20
CA TYR A 231 18.59 16.27 -16.23
C TYR A 231 18.07 17.59 -15.67
N MET A 232 17.23 17.55 -14.63
CA MET A 232 16.72 18.75 -13.97
C MET A 232 17.84 19.58 -13.34
N GLN A 233 18.85 18.93 -12.74
CA GLN A 233 20.04 19.60 -12.24
C GLN A 233 20.85 20.29 -13.34
N THR A 234 20.90 19.72 -14.54
CA THR A 234 21.59 20.31 -15.69
C THR A 234 20.89 21.57 -16.17
N ILE A 235 19.56 21.55 -16.28
CA ILE A 235 18.76 22.73 -16.62
C ILE A 235 18.94 23.80 -15.55
N GLN A 236 18.81 23.43 -14.27
CA GLN A 236 18.93 24.33 -13.13
C GLN A 236 20.27 25.07 -13.09
N LYS A 237 21.38 24.38 -13.42
CA LYS A 237 22.74 24.93 -13.36
C LYS A 237 23.18 25.63 -14.65
N SER A 238 22.35 25.60 -15.69
CA SER A 238 22.68 26.24 -16.97
C SER A 238 22.64 27.76 -16.85
N PRO A 239 23.54 28.51 -17.51
CA PRO A 239 23.42 29.96 -17.64
C PRO A 239 22.12 30.40 -18.32
N GLU A 240 21.57 29.54 -19.20
CA GLU A 240 20.34 29.78 -19.95
C GLU A 240 19.38 28.57 -19.77
N PRO A 241 18.70 28.44 -18.61
CA PRO A 241 17.83 27.31 -18.30
C PRO A 241 16.73 27.11 -19.35
N SER A 242 16.08 28.20 -19.75
CA SER A 242 15.05 28.23 -20.80
C SER A 242 15.52 27.64 -22.11
N GLN A 243 16.68 28.06 -22.62
CA GLN A 243 17.19 27.53 -23.89
C GLN A 243 17.60 26.05 -23.78
N THR A 244 18.08 25.65 -22.60
CA THR A 244 18.49 24.26 -22.33
C THR A 244 17.29 23.32 -22.32
N ALA A 245 16.21 23.69 -21.63
CA ALA A 245 14.96 22.94 -21.61
C ALA A 245 14.33 22.86 -23.01
N LEU A 246 14.27 23.98 -23.75
CA LEU A 246 13.67 24.02 -25.08
C LEU A 246 14.39 23.07 -26.05
N LYS A 247 15.73 23.10 -26.02
CA LYS A 247 16.54 22.24 -26.88
C LYS A 247 16.30 20.77 -26.59
N ALA A 248 16.17 20.39 -25.32
CA ALA A 248 15.88 19.01 -24.94
C ALA A 248 14.50 18.55 -25.45
N ILE A 249 13.47 19.40 -25.30
CA ILE A 249 12.13 19.14 -25.85
C ILE A 249 12.18 19.00 -27.39
N MET A 250 12.91 19.87 -28.07
CA MET A 250 13.06 19.80 -29.54
C MET A 250 13.77 18.51 -29.99
N SER A 251 14.82 18.07 -29.28
CA SER A 251 15.51 16.83 -29.60
C SER A 251 14.63 15.58 -29.39
N GLU A 252 13.72 15.60 -28.42
CA GLU A 252 12.69 14.56 -28.26
C GLU A 252 11.72 14.54 -29.46
N LEU A 253 11.15 15.71 -29.81
CA LEU A 253 10.21 15.83 -30.93
C LEU A 253 10.82 15.43 -32.28
N ASN A 254 12.11 15.70 -32.46
CA ASN A 254 12.87 15.32 -33.65
C ASN A 254 13.43 13.89 -33.60
N LEU A 255 13.14 13.12 -32.54
CA LEU A 255 13.61 11.74 -32.33
C LEU A 255 15.15 11.61 -32.30
N GLU A 256 15.86 12.66 -31.90
CA GLU A 256 17.31 12.68 -31.81
C GLU A 256 17.83 12.09 -30.50
N ARG A 257 17.13 12.38 -29.40
CA ARG A 257 17.43 11.91 -28.03
C ARG A 257 16.16 11.89 -27.21
N THR A 258 16.05 10.90 -26.30
CA THR A 258 14.91 10.82 -25.40
C THR A 258 15.01 11.83 -24.26
N ASN A 259 13.90 12.49 -23.93
CA ASN A 259 13.76 13.33 -22.75
C ASN A 259 13.56 12.43 -21.51
N PRO A 260 14.38 12.56 -20.45
CA PRO A 260 14.24 11.77 -19.22
C PRO A 260 12.86 11.83 -18.56
N THR A 261 12.12 12.92 -18.73
CA THR A 261 10.74 13.07 -18.27
C THR A 261 9.78 12.15 -19.04
N VAL A 262 9.93 12.06 -20.36
CA VAL A 262 9.14 11.18 -21.23
C VAL A 262 9.50 9.70 -20.98
N ASP A 263 10.78 9.42 -20.78
CA ASP A 263 11.25 8.08 -20.42
C ASP A 263 10.70 7.61 -19.08
N LEU A 264 10.65 8.49 -18.06
CA LEU A 264 10.03 8.16 -16.78
C LEU A 264 8.53 7.88 -16.94
N LYS A 265 7.83 8.68 -17.74
CA LYS A 265 6.39 8.50 -18.01
C LYS A 265 6.09 7.16 -18.68
N ARG A 266 6.87 6.80 -19.71
CA ARG A 266 6.73 5.50 -20.38
C ARG A 266 6.98 4.33 -19.44
N LEU A 267 7.98 4.42 -18.57
CA LEU A 267 8.20 3.40 -17.54
C LEU A 267 7.02 3.35 -16.55
N ALA A 268 6.53 4.51 -16.10
CA ALA A 268 5.43 4.59 -15.15
C ALA A 268 4.16 3.87 -15.65
N ASP A 269 3.85 3.96 -16.94
CA ASP A 269 2.68 3.31 -17.56
C ASP A 269 2.78 1.77 -17.56
N GLU A 270 3.97 1.21 -17.36
CA GLU A 270 4.21 -0.24 -17.29
C GLU A 270 4.21 -0.79 -15.85
N MET A 271 4.25 0.09 -14.84
CA MET A 271 4.32 -0.31 -13.42
C MET A 271 2.95 -0.66 -12.84
N ALA A 272 2.93 -1.49 -11.80
CA ALA A 272 1.73 -1.73 -10.99
C ALA A 272 1.30 -0.51 -10.17
N GLU A 273 0.00 -0.39 -9.88
CA GLU A 273 -0.51 0.63 -8.97
C GLU A 273 -0.11 0.34 -7.50
N PRO A 274 0.17 1.37 -6.68
CA PRO A 274 0.08 2.82 -6.97
C PRO A 274 1.37 3.43 -7.56
N LEU A 275 2.41 2.63 -7.85
CA LEU A 275 3.69 3.16 -8.35
C LEU A 275 3.49 3.86 -9.69
N SER A 276 2.66 3.31 -10.58
CA SER A 276 2.31 3.97 -11.84
C SER A 276 1.81 5.39 -11.61
N THR A 277 0.78 5.56 -10.77
CA THR A 277 0.22 6.88 -10.42
C THR A 277 1.29 7.83 -9.87
N GLN A 278 2.11 7.37 -8.93
CA GLN A 278 3.14 8.20 -8.29
C GLN A 278 4.22 8.65 -9.29
N LEU A 279 4.72 7.73 -10.12
CA LEU A 279 5.76 8.03 -11.10
C LEU A 279 5.23 8.91 -12.24
N ASN A 280 4.00 8.67 -12.69
CA ASN A 280 3.32 9.55 -13.65
C ASN A 280 3.21 10.97 -13.09
N ARG A 281 2.88 11.13 -11.80
CA ARG A 281 2.82 12.45 -11.19
C ARG A 281 4.18 13.14 -11.13
N VAL A 282 5.26 12.41 -10.80
CA VAL A 282 6.63 12.96 -10.85
C VAL A 282 6.97 13.45 -12.27
N ALA A 283 6.64 12.65 -13.29
CA ALA A 283 6.89 13.02 -14.69
C ALA A 283 6.06 14.24 -15.12
N ASP A 284 4.80 14.33 -14.73
CA ASP A 284 3.93 15.45 -15.07
C ASP A 284 4.40 16.76 -14.40
N GLU A 285 4.78 16.72 -13.12
CA GLU A 285 5.33 17.88 -12.40
C GLU A 285 6.66 18.36 -13.01
N ALA A 286 7.52 17.42 -13.39
CA ALA A 286 8.75 17.68 -14.13
C ALA A 286 8.48 18.38 -15.48
N TRP A 287 7.57 17.82 -16.27
CA TRP A 287 7.20 18.35 -17.58
C TRP A 287 6.64 19.77 -17.50
N LEU A 288 5.80 20.05 -16.51
CA LEU A 288 5.24 21.38 -16.29
C LEU A 288 6.33 22.41 -16.00
N LEU A 289 7.39 22.05 -15.27
CA LEU A 289 8.50 22.95 -15.03
C LEU A 289 9.32 23.22 -16.30
N GLU A 290 9.53 22.22 -17.14
CA GLU A 290 10.23 22.40 -18.43
C GLU A 290 9.49 23.40 -19.32
N LEU A 291 8.17 23.27 -19.43
CA LEU A 291 7.34 24.18 -20.22
C LEU A 291 7.29 25.60 -19.65
N LYS A 292 7.31 25.76 -18.32
CA LYS A 292 7.29 27.08 -17.65
C LYS A 292 8.58 27.88 -17.84
N GLN A 293 9.67 27.26 -18.30
CA GLN A 293 10.90 28.00 -18.60
C GLN A 293 10.82 28.79 -19.92
N HIS A 294 9.67 28.85 -20.60
CA HIS A 294 9.47 29.56 -21.87
C HIS A 294 8.52 30.74 -21.76
#